data_AF-A0A3L7TMA6-F1
#
_entry.id   AF-A0A3L7TMA6-F1
#
_cell.length_a   1.000
_cell.length_b   1.000
_cell.length_c   1.000
_cell.angle_alpha   90.00
_cell.angle_beta   90.00
_cell.angle_gamma   90.00
#
_symmetry.space_group_name_H-M   'P 1'
#
loop_
_entity.id
_entity.type
_entity.pdbx_description
1 polymer ?
#
loop_
_entity_poly.entity_id
_entity_poly.type
_entity_poly.pdbx_seq_one_letter_code
_entity_poly.pdbx_strand_id
1 'polypeptide(L)'
;MPVLSDTQIRELVHIEPFAANEKRPGAVSFGVSSYGYDVRVGTKFKVFTNATLTIASGGTAVVDPKNFTNDLFLTIDTALTGRDHIIIPPNSFALAETVETIHVPRDILAICVGKSTYARCGIIVNVTPLEPEWRGKVTIEISNTTPLPAKIYANEGIAQMIFLKADRVCATSYADKNGKYQDQVGLTLPMVDGLPVPAQETAPITSNCTSTATVGSASSGCCQHRTPVGTH
;
A
#
# COMPACT_ATOMS: atom_id res chain seq x y z
N MET A 1 -28.06 -3.87 13.29
CA MET A 1 -26.71 -3.32 13.05
C MET A 1 -26.84 -2.10 12.17
N PRO A 2 -26.91 -0.89 12.75
CA PRO A 2 -26.99 0.33 11.94
C PRO A 2 -25.66 0.56 11.21
N VAL A 3 -25.75 1.00 9.96
CA VAL A 3 -24.62 1.52 9.18
C VAL A 3 -24.36 2.96 9.64
N LEU A 4 -23.10 3.33 9.86
CA LEU A 4 -22.78 4.71 10.26
C LEU A 4 -23.01 5.71 9.13
N SER A 5 -23.65 6.84 9.44
CA SER A 5 -23.72 8.00 8.54
C SER A 5 -22.40 8.75 8.47
N ASP A 6 -22.27 9.64 7.48
CA ASP A 6 -21.14 10.57 7.36
C ASP A 6 -20.82 11.35 8.64
N THR A 7 -21.83 11.85 9.35
CA THR A 7 -21.68 12.53 10.64
C THR A 7 -21.10 11.60 11.72
N GLN A 8 -21.65 10.39 11.84
CA GLN A 8 -21.16 9.39 12.79
C GLN A 8 -19.74 8.93 12.47
N ILE A 9 -19.39 8.79 11.18
CA ILE A 9 -18.03 8.44 10.76
C ILE A 9 -17.03 9.50 11.22
N ARG A 10 -17.35 10.78 11.05
CA ARG A 10 -16.51 11.91 11.49
C ARG A 10 -16.30 11.94 13.00
N GLU A 11 -17.33 11.57 13.76
CA GLU A 11 -17.32 11.64 15.23
C GLU A 11 -16.69 10.41 15.88
N LEU A 12 -16.96 9.21 15.33
CA LEU A 12 -16.67 7.95 16.01
C LEU A 12 -15.43 7.25 15.45
N VAL A 13 -15.11 7.41 14.16
CA VAL A 13 -14.03 6.67 13.52
C VAL A 13 -12.83 7.58 13.32
N HIS A 14 -11.70 7.20 13.91
CA HIS A 14 -10.46 7.92 13.69
C HIS A 14 -9.83 7.49 12.37
N ILE A 15 -9.70 8.43 11.43
CA ILE A 15 -9.09 8.23 10.10
C ILE A 15 -8.10 9.36 9.87
N GLU A 16 -6.85 9.03 9.58
CA GLU A 16 -5.79 10.02 9.38
C GLU A 16 -4.96 9.72 8.12
N PRO A 17 -4.85 10.64 7.14
CA PRO A 17 -5.55 11.93 7.08
C PRO A 17 -7.03 11.77 6.69
N PHE A 18 -7.92 12.46 7.40
CA PHE A 18 -9.35 12.51 7.07
C PHE A 18 -9.59 13.44 5.86
N ALA A 19 -10.31 12.96 4.85
CA ALA A 19 -10.66 13.73 3.66
C ALA A 19 -12.18 13.98 3.55
N ALA A 20 -12.55 15.22 3.25
CA ALA A 20 -13.89 15.54 2.80
C ALA A 20 -14.11 15.02 1.36
N ASN A 21 -15.35 14.64 1.04
CA ASN A 21 -15.74 14.26 -0.32
C ASN A 21 -16.02 15.51 -1.17
N GLU A 22 -14.93 16.11 -1.62
CA GLU A 22 -14.93 17.27 -2.51
C GLU A 22 -14.75 16.80 -3.96
N LYS A 23 -15.40 17.51 -4.89
CA LYS A 23 -15.23 17.24 -6.32
C LYS A 23 -13.82 17.64 -6.75
N ARG A 24 -13.07 16.67 -7.27
CA ARG A 24 -11.72 16.86 -7.82
C ARG A 24 -11.76 16.46 -9.30
N PRO A 25 -11.97 17.42 -10.23
CA PRO A 25 -12.03 17.11 -11.66
C PRO A 25 -10.78 16.35 -12.10
N GLY A 26 -10.97 15.22 -12.79
CA GLY A 26 -9.88 14.39 -13.29
C GLY A 26 -9.38 13.28 -12.34
N ALA A 27 -9.82 13.26 -11.07
CA ALA A 27 -9.42 12.23 -10.10
C ALA A 27 -10.59 11.32 -9.72
N VAL A 28 -10.28 10.06 -9.39
CA VAL A 28 -11.25 9.13 -8.80
C VAL A 28 -11.58 9.59 -7.37
N SER A 29 -12.89 9.74 -7.08
CA SER A 29 -13.38 10.35 -5.84
C SER A 29 -12.91 9.65 -4.57
N PHE A 30 -12.63 10.40 -3.52
CA PHE A 30 -12.26 9.90 -2.20
C PHE A 30 -12.76 10.80 -1.06
N GLY A 31 -12.72 10.28 0.17
CA GLY A 31 -13.20 10.93 1.38
C GLY A 31 -14.57 10.44 1.85
N VAL A 32 -15.09 11.09 2.89
CA VAL A 32 -16.36 10.68 3.52
C VAL A 32 -17.59 10.88 2.63
N SER A 33 -18.30 9.80 2.36
CA SER A 33 -19.60 9.74 1.67
C SER A 33 -20.75 9.57 2.66
N SER A 34 -22.00 9.58 2.20
CA SER A 34 -23.19 9.55 3.05
C SER A 34 -23.24 8.41 4.09
N TYR A 35 -22.71 7.22 3.76
CA TYR A 35 -22.73 6.02 4.63
C TYR A 35 -21.43 5.20 4.54
N GLY A 36 -20.32 5.87 4.25
CA GLY A 36 -19.03 5.19 4.10
C GLY A 36 -17.90 6.16 3.83
N TYR A 37 -16.67 5.67 3.84
CA TYR A 37 -15.48 6.47 3.60
C TYR A 37 -14.67 5.91 2.44
N ASP A 38 -14.50 6.69 1.38
CA ASP A 38 -13.68 6.29 0.24
C ASP A 38 -12.20 6.49 0.56
N VAL A 39 -11.45 5.39 0.71
CA VAL A 39 -10.01 5.41 0.98
C VAL A 39 -9.20 5.57 -0.31
N ARG A 40 -8.01 6.16 -0.18
CA ARG A 40 -7.05 6.28 -1.29
C ARG A 40 -6.03 5.15 -1.24
N VAL A 41 -5.50 4.79 -2.40
CA VAL A 41 -4.33 3.90 -2.49
C VAL A 41 -3.04 4.72 -2.37
N GLY A 42 -2.07 4.23 -1.61
CA GLY A 42 -0.75 4.85 -1.42
C GLY A 42 0.13 4.75 -2.66
N THR A 43 1.39 5.16 -2.52
CA THR A 43 2.33 5.26 -3.65
C THR A 43 3.13 3.98 -3.91
N LYS A 44 3.25 3.11 -2.91
CA LYS A 44 4.03 1.86 -2.95
C LYS A 44 3.13 0.69 -3.32
N PHE A 45 3.51 -0.01 -4.39
CA PHE A 45 2.83 -1.18 -4.93
C PHE A 45 3.80 -2.36 -4.99
N LYS A 46 3.30 -3.56 -4.71
CA LYS A 46 3.98 -4.82 -4.99
C LYS A 46 3.17 -5.57 -6.04
N VAL A 47 3.64 -5.56 -7.28
CA VAL A 47 2.95 -6.19 -8.42
C VAL A 47 3.47 -7.62 -8.57
N PHE A 48 2.57 -8.60 -8.65
CA PHE A 48 2.96 -10.00 -8.85
C PHE A 48 3.60 -10.19 -10.24
N THR A 49 4.74 -10.86 -10.27
CA THR A 49 5.42 -11.18 -11.51
C THR A 49 5.91 -12.62 -11.51
N ASN A 50 5.93 -13.23 -12.69
CA ASN A 50 6.54 -14.54 -12.89
C ASN A 50 8.07 -14.46 -13.14
N ALA A 51 8.67 -13.27 -13.00
CA ALA A 51 10.06 -13.03 -13.42
C ALA A 51 11.10 -13.68 -12.50
N THR A 52 10.72 -14.04 -11.28
CA THR A 52 11.65 -14.51 -10.26
C THR A 52 11.49 -16.02 -10.10
N LEU A 53 12.30 -16.74 -10.86
CA LEU A 53 12.47 -18.18 -10.80
C LEU A 53 13.23 -18.53 -9.51
N THR A 54 12.54 -18.61 -8.36
CA THR A 54 13.18 -19.19 -7.18
C THR A 54 13.45 -20.68 -7.43
N ILE A 55 14.73 -21.04 -7.35
CA ILE A 55 15.29 -22.39 -7.59
C ILE A 55 14.62 -23.47 -6.70
N ALA A 56 13.97 -23.08 -5.60
CA ALA A 56 13.36 -23.98 -4.63
C ALA A 56 12.09 -24.70 -5.13
N SER A 57 11.40 -24.18 -6.15
CA SER A 57 10.08 -24.70 -6.58
C SER A 57 10.10 -25.41 -7.94
N GLY A 58 11.26 -25.85 -8.43
CA GLY A 58 11.35 -26.61 -9.68
C GLY A 58 10.95 -25.82 -10.94
N GLY A 59 11.10 -24.49 -10.91
CA GLY A 59 10.93 -23.61 -12.07
C GLY A 59 9.59 -22.89 -12.19
N THR A 60 8.62 -23.14 -11.29
CA THR A 60 7.38 -22.34 -11.20
C THR A 60 7.32 -21.67 -9.83
N ALA A 61 7.22 -20.34 -9.79
CA ALA A 61 6.98 -19.62 -8.55
C ALA A 61 5.59 -19.99 -8.02
N VAL A 62 5.53 -20.51 -6.79
CA VAL A 62 4.28 -20.92 -6.13
C VAL A 62 3.93 -19.91 -5.04
N VAL A 63 2.70 -19.40 -5.07
CA VAL A 63 2.18 -18.53 -4.02
C VAL A 63 1.72 -19.41 -2.84
N ASP A 64 2.57 -19.54 -1.82
CA ASP A 64 2.27 -20.29 -0.59
C ASP A 64 2.16 -19.32 0.60
N PRO A 65 0.97 -19.17 1.24
CA PRO A 65 0.81 -18.30 2.41
C PRO A 65 1.66 -18.73 3.63
N LYS A 66 2.15 -19.98 3.68
CA LYS A 66 3.03 -20.48 4.75
C LYS A 66 4.52 -20.30 4.44
N ASN A 67 4.88 -20.07 3.18
CA ASN A 67 6.25 -19.87 2.74
C ASN A 67 6.33 -18.70 1.76
N PHE A 68 5.91 -17.54 2.24
CA PHE A 68 5.71 -16.37 1.39
C PHE A 68 6.98 -15.53 1.31
N THR A 69 7.39 -15.16 0.10
CA THR A 69 8.67 -14.50 -0.15
C THR A 69 8.51 -13.22 -0.98
N ASN A 70 9.38 -12.23 -0.75
CA ASN A 70 9.32 -10.93 -1.43
C ASN A 70 9.70 -10.99 -2.91
N ASP A 71 10.45 -12.02 -3.32
CA ASP A 71 10.89 -12.20 -4.70
C ASP A 71 9.72 -12.43 -5.66
N LEU A 72 8.52 -12.77 -5.18
CA LEU A 72 7.31 -12.89 -6.01
C LEU A 72 6.82 -11.56 -6.61
N PHE A 73 7.43 -10.44 -6.21
CA PHE A 73 6.95 -9.10 -6.54
C PHE A 73 7.99 -8.23 -7.22
N LEU A 74 7.49 -7.35 -8.08
CA LEU A 74 8.15 -6.10 -8.42
C LEU A 74 7.58 -5.00 -7.53
N THR A 75 8.43 -4.43 -6.67
CA THR A 75 8.09 -3.24 -5.89
C THR A 75 8.20 -2.01 -6.79
N ILE A 76 7.11 -1.23 -6.89
CA ILE A 76 7.06 0.04 -7.63
C ILE A 76 6.62 1.13 -6.66
N ASP A 77 7.38 2.22 -6.58
CA ASP A 77 6.97 3.43 -5.88
C ASP A 77 6.73 4.56 -6.89
N THR A 78 5.47 4.98 -6.98
CA THR A 78 5.04 6.08 -7.86
C THR A 78 5.69 7.41 -7.48
N ALA A 79 5.97 7.64 -6.19
CA ALA A 79 6.67 8.85 -5.73
C ALA A 79 8.12 8.90 -6.23
N LEU A 80 8.79 7.74 -6.34
CA LEU A 80 10.17 7.65 -6.84
C LEU A 80 10.26 7.68 -8.37
N THR A 81 9.26 7.14 -9.06
CA THR A 81 9.22 7.09 -10.53
C THR A 81 8.68 8.37 -11.16
N GLY A 82 8.09 9.28 -10.36
CA GLY A 82 7.45 10.50 -10.85
C GLY A 82 6.16 10.26 -11.64
N ARG A 83 5.59 9.05 -11.56
CA ARG A 83 4.33 8.69 -12.20
C ARG A 83 3.19 8.82 -11.19
N ASP A 84 1.99 9.06 -11.67
CA ASP A 84 0.75 9.10 -10.88
C ASP A 84 0.03 7.74 -10.82
N HIS A 85 0.48 6.74 -11.59
CA HIS A 85 -0.15 5.42 -11.64
C HIS A 85 0.85 4.28 -11.86
N ILE A 86 0.40 3.08 -11.52
CA ILE A 86 1.00 1.82 -11.99
C ILE A 86 0.13 1.17 -13.07
N ILE A 87 0.71 0.20 -13.78
CA ILE A 87 -0.02 -0.67 -14.70
C ILE A 87 0.03 -2.09 -14.12
N ILE A 88 -1.15 -2.65 -13.80
CA ILE A 88 -1.29 -4.06 -13.44
C ILE A 88 -1.47 -4.86 -14.75
N PRO A 89 -0.63 -5.88 -15.02
CA PRO A 89 -0.78 -6.73 -16.19
C PRO A 89 -2.15 -7.42 -16.27
N PRO A 90 -2.56 -7.90 -17.45
CA PRO A 90 -3.74 -8.75 -17.60
C PRO A 90 -3.74 -9.94 -16.63
N ASN A 91 -4.90 -10.27 -16.05
CA ASN A 91 -5.08 -11.42 -15.16
C ASN A 91 -4.04 -11.52 -14.03
N SER A 92 -3.58 -10.38 -13.53
CA SER A 92 -2.61 -10.27 -12.43
C SER A 92 -3.17 -9.37 -11.33
N PHE A 93 -2.43 -9.23 -10.23
CA PHE A 93 -2.83 -8.40 -9.10
C PHE A 93 -1.63 -7.69 -8.47
N ALA A 94 -1.93 -6.66 -7.70
CA ALA A 94 -0.96 -5.91 -6.93
C ALA A 94 -1.42 -5.78 -5.47
N LEU A 95 -0.47 -5.76 -4.55
CA LEU A 95 -0.70 -5.33 -3.19
C LEU A 95 -0.31 -3.87 -3.05
N ALA A 96 -1.11 -3.11 -2.33
CA ALA A 96 -0.83 -1.74 -1.94
C ALA A 96 -1.36 -1.50 -0.53
N GLU A 97 -1.08 -0.33 0.03
CA GLU A 97 -1.69 0.10 1.29
C GLU A 97 -2.52 1.36 1.07
N THR A 98 -3.42 1.68 2.00
CA THR A 98 -4.12 2.96 1.98
C THR A 98 -3.19 4.14 2.26
N VAL A 99 -3.60 5.33 1.83
CA VAL A 99 -3.02 6.58 2.35
C VAL A 99 -3.43 6.74 3.82
N GLU A 100 -4.69 6.43 4.12
CA GLU A 100 -5.28 6.59 5.45
C GLU A 100 -4.85 5.49 6.43
N THR A 101 -4.53 5.90 7.65
CA THR A 101 -4.52 5.07 8.85
C THR A 101 -5.91 5.11 9.47
N ILE A 102 -6.49 3.95 9.78
CA ILE A 102 -7.84 3.84 10.38
C ILE A 102 -7.71 3.18 11.75
N HIS A 103 -8.38 3.74 12.77
CA HIS A 103 -8.55 3.09 14.07
C HIS A 103 -10.03 2.76 14.24
N VAL A 104 -10.34 1.46 14.29
CA VAL A 104 -11.72 0.96 14.39
C VAL A 104 -12.14 0.91 15.86
N PRO A 105 -13.24 1.55 16.28
CA PRO A 105 -13.71 1.47 17.66
C PRO A 105 -14.16 0.05 18.07
N ARG A 106 -14.18 -0.24 19.37
CA ARG A 106 -14.52 -1.57 19.93
C ARG A 106 -15.94 -2.05 19.61
N ASP A 107 -16.85 -1.14 19.33
CA ASP A 107 -18.24 -1.44 18.98
C ASP A 107 -18.51 -1.37 17.47
N ILE A 108 -17.47 -1.29 16.61
CA ILE A 108 -17.60 -1.14 15.17
C ILE A 108 -16.81 -2.23 14.43
N LEU A 109 -17.40 -2.72 13.34
CA LEU A 109 -16.72 -3.51 12.31
C LEU A 109 -16.67 -2.68 11.02
N ALA A 110 -15.54 -2.66 10.32
CA ALA A 110 -15.48 -2.07 8.98
C ALA A 110 -15.42 -3.16 7.91
N ILE A 111 -16.24 -3.03 6.87
CA ILE A 111 -16.13 -3.84 5.65
C ILE A 111 -15.70 -2.95 4.49
N CYS A 112 -14.90 -3.50 3.60
CA CYS A 112 -14.40 -2.78 2.45
C CYS A 112 -15.06 -3.29 1.18
N VAL A 113 -15.48 -2.36 0.31
CA VAL A 113 -16.06 -2.67 -0.99
C VAL A 113 -15.34 -1.89 -2.08
N GLY A 114 -15.27 -2.46 -3.29
CA GLY A 114 -14.66 -1.80 -4.44
C GLY A 114 -15.47 -0.58 -4.91
N LYS A 115 -14.80 0.40 -5.51
CA LYS A 115 -15.48 1.55 -6.12
C LYS A 115 -16.05 1.20 -7.48
N SER A 116 -17.23 1.75 -7.79
CA SER A 116 -17.93 1.47 -9.05
C SER A 116 -17.12 1.87 -10.31
N THR A 117 -16.26 2.89 -10.23
CA THR A 117 -15.37 3.28 -11.33
C THR A 117 -14.42 2.14 -11.69
N TYR A 118 -13.71 1.58 -10.71
CA TYR A 118 -12.77 0.49 -10.91
C TYR A 118 -13.46 -0.84 -11.22
N ALA A 119 -14.60 -1.13 -10.57
CA ALA A 119 -15.38 -2.32 -10.85
C ALA A 119 -15.83 -2.40 -12.32
N ARG A 120 -16.21 -1.26 -12.93
CA ARG A 120 -16.57 -1.19 -14.36
C ARG A 120 -15.37 -1.37 -15.31
N CYS A 121 -14.15 -1.25 -14.80
CA CYS A 121 -12.92 -1.55 -15.52
C CYS A 121 -12.43 -3.00 -15.30
N GLY A 122 -13.23 -3.85 -14.64
CA GLY A 122 -12.83 -5.22 -14.29
C GLY A 122 -11.74 -5.28 -13.21
N ILE A 123 -11.69 -4.26 -12.35
CA ILE A 123 -10.78 -4.22 -11.20
C ILE A 123 -11.56 -4.57 -9.95
N ILE A 124 -11.08 -5.61 -9.27
CA ILE A 124 -11.61 -6.07 -7.99
C ILE A 124 -10.67 -5.62 -6.89
N VAL A 125 -11.23 -5.04 -5.84
CA VAL A 125 -10.51 -4.73 -4.62
C VAL A 125 -10.97 -5.69 -3.54
N ASN A 126 -10.02 -6.43 -2.96
CA ASN A 126 -10.27 -7.33 -1.85
C ASN A 126 -9.52 -6.86 -0.60
N VAL A 127 -10.27 -6.76 0.50
CA VAL A 127 -9.79 -6.36 1.82
C VAL A 127 -10.65 -7.10 2.83
N THR A 128 -10.02 -7.81 3.76
CA THR A 128 -10.73 -8.52 4.82
C THR A 128 -11.34 -7.51 5.81
N PRO A 129 -12.48 -7.84 6.46
CA PRO A 129 -13.08 -6.95 7.44
C PRO A 129 -12.07 -6.48 8.51
N LEU A 130 -12.15 -5.20 8.86
CA LEU A 130 -11.36 -4.64 9.95
C LEU A 130 -12.13 -4.89 11.25
N GLU A 131 -11.57 -5.76 12.10
CA GLU A 131 -12.15 -6.14 13.38
C GLU A 131 -12.17 -4.96 14.37
N PRO A 132 -13.02 -5.02 15.41
CA PRO A 132 -13.02 -4.02 16.47
C PRO A 132 -11.63 -3.84 17.08
N GLU A 133 -11.23 -2.57 17.30
CA GLU A 133 -9.90 -2.16 17.80
C GLU A 133 -8.72 -2.47 16.86
N TRP A 134 -8.98 -2.82 15.59
CA TRP A 134 -7.94 -2.84 14.57
C TRP A 134 -7.43 -1.43 14.28
N ARG A 135 -6.11 -1.28 14.13
CA ARG A 135 -5.43 -0.02 13.81
C ARG A 135 -4.32 -0.22 12.78
N GLY A 136 -4.31 0.64 11.77
CA GLY A 136 -3.19 0.74 10.82
C GLY A 136 -3.60 1.31 9.47
N LYS A 137 -2.66 1.31 8.53
CA LYS A 137 -2.96 1.44 7.11
C LYS A 137 -3.52 0.13 6.60
N VAL A 138 -4.54 0.16 5.74
CA VAL A 138 -5.20 -1.06 5.27
C VAL A 138 -4.44 -1.60 4.07
N THR A 139 -4.05 -2.88 4.11
CA THR A 139 -3.52 -3.58 2.94
C THR A 139 -4.64 -3.87 1.95
N ILE A 140 -4.43 -3.50 0.69
CA ILE A 140 -5.37 -3.61 -0.41
C ILE A 140 -4.84 -4.61 -1.43
N GLU A 141 -5.63 -5.65 -1.71
CA GLU A 141 -5.41 -6.52 -2.86
C GLU A 141 -6.18 -5.97 -4.06
N ILE A 142 -5.47 -5.62 -5.13
CA ILE A 142 -6.03 -5.02 -6.34
C ILE A 142 -5.85 -6.00 -7.50
N SER A 143 -6.93 -6.66 -7.89
CA SER A 143 -6.96 -7.71 -8.90
C SER A 143 -7.49 -7.18 -10.23
N ASN A 144 -6.71 -7.35 -11.31
CA ASN A 144 -7.12 -7.08 -12.68
C ASN A 144 -7.63 -8.36 -13.32
N THR A 145 -8.95 -8.48 -13.45
CA THR A 145 -9.60 -9.67 -14.03
C THR A 145 -9.82 -9.54 -15.53
N THR A 146 -9.29 -8.49 -16.16
CA THR A 146 -9.43 -8.27 -17.60
C THR A 146 -8.25 -8.84 -18.37
N PRO A 147 -8.42 -9.16 -19.67
CA PRO A 147 -7.31 -9.52 -20.54
C PRO A 147 -6.45 -8.31 -20.97
N LEU A 148 -6.70 -7.11 -20.44
CA LEU A 148 -6.01 -5.88 -20.79
C LEU A 148 -5.21 -5.33 -19.60
N PRO A 149 -4.08 -4.63 -19.81
CA PRO A 149 -3.40 -3.93 -18.72
C PRO A 149 -4.31 -2.84 -18.13
N ALA A 150 -4.33 -2.71 -16.81
CA ALA A 150 -5.17 -1.75 -16.10
C ALA A 150 -4.34 -0.73 -15.31
N LYS A 151 -4.74 0.54 -15.38
CA LYS A 151 -4.09 1.62 -14.62
C LYS A 151 -4.71 1.75 -13.24
N ILE A 152 -3.87 1.89 -12.22
CA ILE A 152 -4.27 2.23 -10.85
C ILE A 152 -3.55 3.50 -10.44
N TYR A 153 -4.32 4.55 -10.14
CA TYR A 153 -3.79 5.88 -9.82
C TYR A 153 -3.51 6.00 -8.32
N ALA A 154 -2.26 6.34 -7.98
CA ALA A 154 -1.81 6.59 -6.62
C ALA A 154 -2.43 7.87 -6.05
N ASN A 155 -2.68 7.89 -4.74
CA ASN A 155 -3.32 8.98 -4.00
C ASN A 155 -4.77 9.31 -4.43
N GLU A 156 -5.40 8.45 -5.23
CA GLU A 156 -6.80 8.55 -5.62
C GLU A 156 -7.66 7.46 -4.98
N GLY A 157 -8.98 7.65 -4.98
CA GLY A 157 -9.90 6.74 -4.30
C GLY A 157 -9.94 5.36 -4.95
N ILE A 158 -9.75 4.30 -4.17
CA ILE A 158 -9.65 2.92 -4.65
C ILE A 158 -10.80 2.03 -4.16
N ALA A 159 -11.23 2.25 -2.92
CA ALA A 159 -12.22 1.42 -2.23
C ALA A 159 -13.05 2.27 -1.27
N GLN A 160 -14.16 1.72 -0.79
CA GLN A 160 -15.03 2.34 0.20
C GLN A 160 -15.12 1.47 1.44
N MET A 161 -14.91 2.08 2.61
CA MET A 161 -15.14 1.49 3.92
C MET A 161 -16.57 1.77 4.38
N ILE A 162 -17.29 0.73 4.78
CA ILE A 162 -18.61 0.80 5.40
C ILE A 162 -18.46 0.37 6.85
N PHE A 163 -18.94 1.21 7.77
CA PHE A 163 -18.81 0.97 9.20
C PHE A 163 -20.13 0.50 9.79
N LEU A 164 -20.07 -0.60 10.53
CA LEU A 164 -21.22 -1.32 11.04
C LEU A 164 -21.15 -1.30 12.57
N LYS A 165 -22.09 -0.62 13.21
CA LYS A 165 -22.13 -0.53 14.67
C LYS A 165 -22.80 -1.76 15.27
N ALA A 166 -22.09 -2.43 16.17
CA ALA A 166 -22.57 -3.59 16.88
C ALA A 166 -23.69 -3.20 17.86
N ASP A 167 -24.64 -4.13 18.08
CA ASP A 167 -25.65 -3.99 19.14
C ASP A 167 -25.05 -4.14 20.54
N ARG A 168 -23.96 -4.92 20.64
CA ARG A 168 -23.19 -5.15 21.87
C ARG A 168 -21.70 -5.24 21.54
N VAL A 169 -20.87 -4.79 22.48
CA VAL A 169 -19.40 -4.90 22.37
C VAL A 169 -18.96 -6.36 22.32
N CYS A 170 -17.93 -6.65 21.53
CA CYS A 170 -17.35 -7.98 21.47
C CYS A 170 -16.62 -8.33 22.79
N ALA A 171 -16.69 -9.61 23.18
CA ALA A 171 -15.96 -10.12 24.34
C ALA A 171 -14.43 -10.03 24.16
N THR A 172 -13.95 -10.28 22.93
CA THR A 172 -12.52 -10.24 22.58
C THR A 172 -12.35 -9.52 21.25
N SER A 173 -11.66 -8.39 21.28
CA SER A 173 -11.36 -7.55 20.10
C SER A 173 -10.11 -8.03 19.34
N TYR A 174 -9.77 -7.34 18.25
CA TYR A 174 -8.52 -7.57 17.53
C TYR A 174 -7.29 -7.26 18.40
N ALA A 175 -7.37 -6.19 19.19
CA ALA A 175 -6.32 -5.77 20.12
C ALA A 175 -6.13 -6.79 21.25
N ASP A 176 -7.23 -7.31 21.83
CA ASP A 176 -7.17 -8.33 22.89
C ASP A 176 -6.46 -9.63 22.42
N LYS A 177 -6.56 -9.94 21.12
CA LYS A 177 -5.92 -11.10 20.49
C LYS A 177 -4.43 -10.90 20.17
N ASN A 178 -3.88 -9.71 20.39
CA ASN A 178 -2.59 -9.28 19.83
C ASN A 178 -2.53 -9.54 18.32
N GLY A 179 -3.54 -9.05 17.60
CA GLY A 179 -3.73 -9.35 16.19
C GLY A 179 -2.48 -9.02 15.33
N LYS A 180 -2.16 -9.94 14.43
CA LYS A 180 -0.91 -10.02 13.66
C LYS A 180 -0.59 -8.78 12.85
N TYR A 181 -1.62 -8.12 12.32
CA TYR A 181 -1.52 -6.97 11.42
C TYR A 181 -1.84 -5.65 12.14
N GLN A 182 -1.82 -5.65 13.48
CA GLN A 182 -1.98 -4.43 14.27
C GLN A 182 -0.76 -3.53 14.08
N ASP A 183 -0.99 -2.23 13.89
CA ASP A 183 0.08 -1.23 13.77
C ASP A 183 1.10 -1.53 12.67
N GLN A 184 0.66 -2.19 11.60
CA GLN A 184 1.55 -2.58 10.53
C GLN A 184 2.27 -1.37 9.91
N VAL A 185 3.60 -1.47 9.84
CA VAL A 185 4.48 -0.42 9.33
C VAL A 185 4.64 -0.63 7.83
N GLY A 186 3.80 0.06 7.06
CA GLY A 186 3.87 -0.04 5.61
C GLY A 186 3.19 -1.29 5.03
N LEU A 187 3.46 -1.55 3.75
CA LEU A 187 2.89 -2.66 3.00
C LEU A 187 3.43 -4.02 3.50
N THR A 188 2.65 -4.63 4.39
CA THR A 188 3.00 -5.88 5.08
C THR A 188 2.53 -7.11 4.32
N LEU A 189 3.39 -8.12 4.26
CA LEU A 189 3.12 -9.41 3.61
C LEU A 189 2.36 -10.37 4.53
N PRO A 190 1.78 -11.46 3.99
CA PRO A 190 1.05 -12.45 4.77
C PRO A 190 1.89 -13.04 5.93
N MET A 191 1.23 -13.22 7.08
CA MET A 191 1.78 -13.82 8.28
C MET A 191 0.88 -14.97 8.77
N VAL A 192 1.52 -16.08 9.16
CA VAL A 192 0.88 -17.27 9.73
C VAL A 192 1.52 -17.56 11.09
N ASP A 193 0.69 -17.85 12.09
CA ASP A 193 1.18 -18.01 13.47
C ASP A 193 2.11 -19.23 13.56
N GLY A 194 3.21 -19.06 14.29
CA GLY A 194 4.24 -20.09 14.45
C GLY A 194 5.21 -20.23 13.28
N LEU A 195 5.08 -19.40 12.23
CA LEU A 195 6.03 -19.36 11.11
C LEU A 195 6.87 -18.06 11.12
N PRO A 196 8.09 -18.08 10.52
CA PRO A 196 8.90 -16.87 10.40
C PRO A 196 8.18 -15.77 9.63
N VAL A 197 8.30 -14.53 10.11
CA VAL A 197 7.77 -13.36 9.40
C VAL A 197 8.66 -13.07 8.18
N PRO A 198 8.08 -12.87 6.99
CA PRO A 198 8.86 -12.47 5.82
C PRO A 198 9.65 -11.19 6.09
N ALA A 199 10.93 -11.15 5.68
CA ALA A 199 11.76 -9.96 5.88
C ALA A 199 11.11 -8.74 5.23
N GLN A 200 10.81 -7.71 6.02
CA GLN A 200 10.31 -6.44 5.49
C GLN A 200 11.47 -5.68 4.80
N GLU A 201 11.22 -5.04 3.67
CA GLU A 201 12.17 -4.07 3.12
C GLU A 201 12.27 -2.90 4.12
N THR A 202 13.41 -2.77 4.79
CA THR A 202 13.70 -1.59 5.61
C THR A 202 13.79 -0.37 4.69
N ALA A 203 13.22 0.76 5.13
CA ALA A 203 13.41 2.03 4.44
C ALA A 203 14.92 2.30 4.28
N PRO A 204 15.38 2.87 3.15
CA PRO A 204 16.79 3.22 3.02
C PRO A 204 17.14 4.21 4.12
N ILE A 205 18.10 3.83 4.96
CA ILE A 205 18.76 4.76 5.90
C ILE A 205 19.40 5.82 5.02
N THR A 206 18.84 7.04 5.00
CA THR A 206 19.50 8.19 4.44
C THR A 206 20.72 8.49 5.31
N SER A 207 21.86 7.87 4.98
CA SER A 207 23.14 8.26 5.54
C SER A 207 23.44 9.66 5.01
N ASN A 208 23.28 10.66 5.86
CA ASN A 208 23.80 12.00 5.62
C ASN A 208 25.33 11.92 5.58
N CYS A 209 25.89 11.65 4.40
CA CYS A 209 27.28 11.98 4.11
C CYS A 209 27.40 13.51 3.98
N THR A 210 27.41 14.19 5.13
CA THR A 210 27.89 15.55 5.22
C THR A 210 29.42 15.51 5.15
N SER A 211 29.98 15.56 3.94
CA SER A 211 31.38 15.95 3.79
C SER A 211 31.47 17.47 3.93
N THR A 212 31.91 17.92 5.09
CA THR A 212 32.41 19.28 5.29
C THR A 212 33.63 19.48 4.39
N ALA A 213 33.43 20.13 3.24
CA ALA A 213 34.50 20.68 2.43
C ALA A 213 35.02 21.95 3.11
N THR A 214 36.10 21.82 3.87
CA THR A 214 36.87 22.96 4.38
C THR A 214 37.57 23.64 3.22
N VAL A 215 37.22 24.91 3.00
CA VAL A 215 37.91 25.82 2.08
C VAL A 215 39.34 26.03 2.57
N GLY A 216 40.32 25.62 1.77
CA GLY A 216 41.75 25.82 2.00
C GLY A 216 42.43 26.31 0.72
N SER A 217 43.05 27.48 0.82
CA SER A 217 43.63 28.31 -0.24
C SER A 217 44.90 27.75 -0.90
N ALA A 218 44.97 27.93 -2.22
CA ALA A 218 46.10 28.28 -3.09
C ALA A 218 47.51 27.68 -2.86
N SER A 219 48.02 26.98 -3.89
CA SER A 219 49.30 27.32 -4.54
C SER A 219 49.48 26.61 -5.90
N SER A 220 49.62 27.44 -6.94
CA SER A 220 50.31 27.28 -8.23
C SER A 220 51.09 25.98 -8.53
N GLY A 221 50.89 25.45 -9.76
CA GLY A 221 51.73 24.43 -10.37
C GLY A 221 51.35 24.14 -11.82
N CYS A 222 52.17 24.62 -12.76
CA CYS A 222 52.02 24.62 -14.21
C CYS A 222 52.14 23.23 -14.89
N CYS A 223 51.84 23.21 -16.21
CA CYS A 223 52.23 22.24 -17.26
C CYS A 223 51.27 21.05 -17.51
N GLN A 224 50.45 21.08 -18.56
CA GLN A 224 50.72 20.84 -20.00
C GLN A 224 50.46 19.38 -20.45
N HIS A 225 49.54 19.25 -21.42
CA HIS A 225 49.52 18.31 -22.54
C HIS A 225 49.77 16.80 -22.31
N ARG A 226 48.75 15.97 -22.60
CA ARG A 226 48.64 15.14 -23.83
C ARG A 226 47.48 14.14 -23.70
N THR A 227 46.57 14.18 -24.66
CA THR A 227 45.81 13.01 -25.12
C THR A 227 46.76 11.98 -25.76
N PRO A 228 46.41 10.69 -25.76
CA PRO A 228 46.13 10.09 -27.06
C PRO A 228 44.94 9.12 -27.10
N VAL A 229 44.50 8.97 -28.33
CA VAL A 229 43.44 8.15 -28.93
C VAL A 229 43.85 6.68 -29.01
N GLY A 230 42.87 5.76 -28.90
CA GLY A 230 42.69 4.69 -29.89
C GLY A 230 43.25 3.28 -29.62
N THR A 231 42.30 2.33 -29.63
CA THR A 231 42.33 0.97 -30.25
C THR A 231 43.37 -0.06 -29.78
N HIS A 232 42.87 -1.13 -29.14
CA HIS A 232 42.62 -2.43 -29.76
C HIS A 232 41.54 -3.19 -29.00
#